data_AF-A0A7X4CID2-F1
#
_entry.id   AF-A0A7X4CID2-F1
#
_cell.length_a   1.000
_cell.length_b   1.000
_cell.length_c   1.000
_cell.angle_alpha   90.00
_cell.angle_beta   90.00
_cell.angle_gamma   90.00
#
_symmetry.space_group_name_H-M   'P 1'
#
loop_
_entity.id
_entity.type
_entity.pdbx_description
1 polymer ?
#
loop_
_entity_poly.entity_id
_entity_poly.type
_entity_poly.pdbx_seq_one_letter_code
_entity_poly.pdbx_strand_id
1 'polypeptide(L)'
;MREAPELERMLVRSGIRLYKYWFSVTQDEQRNRFDSRESDPLKRWKLSPVDRASLGKWGDYTEAKEAMFFYTDTADAPWTIIKSNDKKRARIACMQHFLNSLEYPGKDAKIVGVPDPLIVGQAEHVLHQSENLLESSMHPKTRHART
;
A
#
# COMPACT_ATOMS: atom_id res chain seq x y z
N MET A 1 13.64 -3.27 12.44
CA MET A 1 13.43 -3.22 10.98
C MET A 1 14.43 -2.24 10.37
N ARG A 2 15.69 -2.66 10.15
CA ARG A 2 16.77 -1.80 9.62
C ARG A 2 17.54 -2.42 8.46
N GLU A 3 17.49 -3.74 8.31
CA GLU A 3 18.23 -4.45 7.26
C GLU A 3 17.58 -4.33 5.88
N ALA A 4 16.25 -4.28 5.81
CA ALA A 4 15.55 -4.19 4.53
C ALA A 4 15.95 -2.91 3.74
N PRO A 5 15.93 -1.69 4.32
CA PRO A 5 16.41 -0.50 3.62
C PRO A 5 17.85 -0.57 3.13
N GLU A 6 18.75 -1.19 3.92
CA GLU A 6 20.16 -1.34 3.53
C GLU A 6 20.30 -2.29 2.32
N LEU A 7 19.57 -3.41 2.32
CA LEU A 7 19.53 -4.32 1.18
C LEU A 7 18.94 -3.63 -0.07
N GLU A 8 17.81 -2.93 0.09
CA GLU A 8 17.17 -2.18 -0.99
C GLU A 8 18.15 -1.16 -1.61
N ARG A 9 18.87 -0.43 -0.76
CA ARG A 9 19.89 0.52 -1.19
C ARG A 9 21.04 -0.16 -1.93
N MET A 10 21.50 -1.34 -1.48
CA MET A 10 22.52 -2.11 -2.21
C MET A 10 22.03 -2.49 -3.62
N LEU A 11 20.79 -2.96 -3.75
CA LEU A 11 20.19 -3.32 -5.04
C LEU A 11 20.10 -2.11 -5.97
N VAL A 12 19.59 -0.98 -5.46
CA VAL A 12 19.43 0.26 -6.23
C VAL A 12 20.79 0.80 -6.68
N ARG A 13 21.81 0.78 -5.81
CA ARG A 13 23.18 1.19 -6.15
C ARG A 13 23.85 0.26 -7.17
N SER A 14 23.43 -1.00 -7.24
CA SER A 14 23.85 -1.95 -8.29
C SER A 14 23.17 -1.71 -9.65
N GLY A 15 22.31 -0.69 -9.75
CA GLY A 15 21.59 -0.34 -10.97
C GLY A 15 20.24 -1.01 -11.14
N ILE A 16 19.74 -1.72 -10.11
CA ILE A 16 18.41 -2.33 -10.13
C ILE A 16 17.36 -1.26 -9.82
N ARG A 17 16.38 -1.09 -10.69
CA ARG A 17 15.20 -0.25 -10.39
C ARG A 17 14.22 -1.05 -9.54
N LEU A 18 14.11 -0.70 -8.26
CA LEU A 18 13.23 -1.37 -7.31
C LEU A 18 11.88 -0.63 -7.21
N TYR A 19 10.78 -1.37 -7.37
CA TYR A 19 9.42 -0.85 -7.24
C TYR A 19 8.68 -1.61 -6.15
N LYS A 20 8.18 -0.88 -5.14
CA LYS A 20 7.40 -1.46 -4.03
C LYS A 20 5.97 -0.95 -4.09
N TYR A 21 5.01 -1.88 -4.11
CA TYR A 21 3.59 -1.58 -4.24
C TYR A 21 2.79 -2.09 -3.05
N TRP A 22 2.03 -1.20 -2.41
CA TRP A 22 1.05 -1.57 -1.39
C TRP A 22 -0.37 -1.39 -1.93
N PHE A 23 -1.09 -2.49 -2.10
CA PHE A 23 -2.49 -2.45 -2.53
C PHE A 23 -3.40 -2.24 -1.33
N SER A 24 -3.86 -1.01 -1.15
CA SER A 24 -4.77 -0.64 -0.06
C SER A 24 -6.20 -1.05 -0.42
N VAL A 25 -6.90 -1.67 0.51
CA VAL A 25 -8.32 -2.04 0.40
C VAL A 25 -9.00 -1.59 1.69
N THR A 26 -10.26 -1.16 1.62
CA THR A 26 -11.03 -0.85 2.84
C THR A 26 -11.44 -2.14 3.56
N GLN A 27 -11.63 -2.08 4.87
CA GLN A 27 -12.02 -3.24 5.68
C GLN A 27 -13.30 -3.92 5.15
N ASP A 28 -14.31 -3.12 4.80
CA ASP A 28 -15.58 -3.63 4.24
C ASP A 28 -15.38 -4.39 2.92
N GLU A 29 -14.58 -3.82 2.01
CA GLU A 29 -14.26 -4.48 0.74
C GLU A 29 -13.40 -5.74 0.95
N GLN A 30 -12.51 -5.76 1.95
CA GLN A 30 -11.78 -6.97 2.32
C GLN A 30 -12.74 -8.06 2.79
N ARG A 31 -13.72 -7.72 3.64
CA ARG A 31 -14.76 -8.64 4.12
C ARG A 31 -15.61 -9.17 2.97
N ASN A 32 -16.11 -8.29 2.10
CA ASN A 32 -16.89 -8.67 0.92
C ASN A 32 -16.10 -9.64 0.02
N ARG A 33 -14.80 -9.39 -0.20
CA ARG A 33 -13.93 -10.29 -0.96
C ARG A 33 -13.78 -11.64 -0.29
N PHE A 34 -13.64 -11.66 1.03
CA PHE A 34 -13.54 -12.90 1.79
C PHE A 34 -14.81 -13.74 1.63
N ASP A 35 -15.98 -13.15 1.87
CA ASP A 35 -17.26 -13.84 1.77
C ASP A 35 -17.51 -14.34 0.33
N SER A 36 -17.20 -13.53 -0.69
CA SER A 36 -17.31 -13.95 -2.09
C SER A 36 -16.38 -15.10 -2.50
N ARG A 37 -15.24 -15.26 -1.81
CA ARG A 37 -14.29 -16.37 -2.07
C ARG A 37 -14.74 -17.65 -1.40
N GLU A 38 -15.45 -17.55 -0.28
CA GLU A 38 -15.99 -18.70 0.43
C GLU A 38 -17.16 -19.32 -0.35
N SER A 39 -17.99 -18.48 -0.97
CA SER A 39 -19.14 -18.94 -1.78
C SER A 39 -18.79 -19.40 -3.19
N ASP A 40 -17.64 -18.98 -3.76
CA ASP A 40 -17.25 -19.28 -5.15
C ASP A 40 -16.30 -20.50 -5.23
N PRO A 41 -16.73 -21.63 -5.83
CA PRO A 41 -15.92 -22.85 -5.95
C PRO A 41 -14.58 -22.63 -6.67
N LEU A 42 -14.51 -21.69 -7.62
CA LEU A 42 -13.30 -21.42 -8.40
C LEU A 42 -12.28 -20.56 -7.64
N LYS A 43 -12.70 -19.89 -6.57
CA LYS A 43 -11.86 -18.99 -5.77
C LYS A 43 -11.56 -19.52 -4.37
N ARG A 44 -12.26 -20.56 -3.92
CA ARG A 44 -12.15 -21.14 -2.57
C ARG A 44 -10.72 -21.55 -2.19
N TRP A 45 -9.94 -22.04 -3.15
CA TRP A 45 -8.53 -22.42 -2.92
C TRP A 45 -7.64 -21.26 -2.46
N LYS A 46 -8.07 -20.00 -2.66
CA LYS A 46 -7.35 -18.79 -2.22
C LYS A 46 -7.57 -18.45 -0.75
N LEU A 47 -8.39 -19.23 -0.03
CA LEU A 47 -8.62 -19.04 1.41
C LEU A 47 -7.69 -19.95 2.20
N SER A 48 -6.77 -19.35 2.92
CA SER A 48 -5.90 -20.04 3.88
C SER A 48 -6.42 -19.89 5.32
N PRO A 49 -5.96 -20.73 6.26
CA PRO A 49 -6.21 -20.53 7.69
C PRO A 49 -5.73 -19.15 8.19
N VAL A 50 -4.66 -18.61 7.58
CA VAL A 50 -4.13 -17.29 7.89
C VAL A 50 -5.10 -16.19 7.46
N ASP A 51 -5.74 -16.32 6.30
CA ASP A 51 -6.75 -15.36 5.83
C ASP A 51 -7.99 -15.31 6.73
N ARG A 52 -8.38 -16.45 7.34
CA ARG A 52 -9.45 -16.47 8.34
C ARG A 52 -9.05 -15.75 9.61
N ALA A 53 -7.84 -16.00 10.09
CA ALA A 53 -7.32 -15.38 11.30
C ALA A 53 -7.06 -13.86 11.13
N SER A 54 -6.77 -13.40 9.92
CA SER A 54 -6.47 -11.98 9.64
C SER A 54 -7.68 -11.06 9.75
N LEU A 55 -8.91 -11.58 9.59
CA LEU A 55 -10.15 -10.79 9.70
C LEU A 55 -10.30 -10.11 11.08
N GLY A 56 -9.84 -10.76 12.15
CA GLY A 56 -9.86 -10.22 13.51
C GLY A 56 -8.66 -9.33 13.86
N LYS A 57 -7.68 -9.19 12.95
CA LYS A 57 -6.39 -8.54 13.20
C LYS A 57 -6.19 -7.27 12.39
N TRP A 58 -7.28 -6.62 11.98
CA TRP A 58 -7.21 -5.41 11.15
C TRP A 58 -6.34 -4.32 11.78
N GLY A 59 -6.47 -4.10 13.09
CA GLY A 59 -5.64 -3.17 13.86
C GLY A 59 -4.16 -3.52 13.79
N ASP A 60 -3.81 -4.76 14.15
CA ASP A 60 -2.42 -5.26 14.13
C ASP A 60 -1.78 -5.12 12.73
N TYR A 61 -2.51 -5.43 11.66
CA TYR A 61 -2.02 -5.26 10.29
C TYR A 61 -1.86 -3.79 9.90
N THR A 62 -2.73 -2.92 10.42
CA THR A 62 -2.65 -1.47 10.18
C THR A 62 -1.42 -0.88 10.86
N GLU A 63 -1.19 -1.23 12.13
CA GLU A 63 0.00 -0.83 12.88
C GLU A 63 1.29 -1.35 12.22
N ALA A 64 1.31 -2.64 11.84
CA ALA A 64 2.45 -3.24 11.15
C ALA A 64 2.75 -2.56 9.80
N LYS A 65 1.70 -2.20 9.04
CA LYS A 65 1.83 -1.45 7.77
C LYS A 65 2.44 -0.06 8.02
N GLU A 66 1.97 0.65 9.04
CA GLU A 66 2.48 1.99 9.36
C GLU A 66 3.93 1.95 9.82
N ALA A 67 4.29 1.01 10.69
CA ALA A 67 5.67 0.77 11.08
C ALA A 67 6.55 0.41 9.86
N MET A 68 6.04 -0.45 8.96
CA MET A 68 6.76 -0.81 7.73
C MET A 68 7.03 0.42 6.87
N PHE A 69 6.04 1.27 6.63
CA PHE A 69 6.25 2.50 5.86
C PHE A 69 7.23 3.43 6.56
N PHE A 70 7.07 3.66 7.86
CA PHE A 70 7.97 4.52 8.62
C PHE A 70 9.44 4.08 8.53
N TYR A 71 9.72 2.78 8.60
CA TYR A 71 11.11 2.29 8.57
C TYR A 71 11.67 2.01 7.17
N THR A 72 10.82 1.81 6.16
CA THR A 72 11.28 1.31 4.85
C THR A 72 10.84 2.15 3.66
N ASP A 73 10.05 3.21 3.85
CA ASP A 73 9.83 4.21 2.82
C ASP A 73 11.03 5.14 2.74
N THR A 74 11.87 4.96 1.73
CA THR A 74 13.12 5.72 1.56
C THR A 74 13.16 6.35 0.17
N ALA A 75 13.90 7.45 0.02
CA ALA A 75 14.08 8.09 -1.28
C ALA A 75 14.73 7.16 -2.33
N ASP A 76 15.58 6.22 -1.88
CA ASP A 76 16.22 5.21 -2.75
C ASP A 76 15.20 4.19 -3.27
N ALA A 77 14.21 3.82 -2.45
CA ALA A 77 13.18 2.82 -2.76
C ALA A 77 11.85 3.19 -2.09
N PRO A 78 11.05 4.08 -2.71
CA PRO A 78 9.79 4.55 -2.12
C PRO A 78 8.67 3.52 -2.23
N TRP A 79 7.72 3.58 -1.29
CA TRP A 79 6.48 2.81 -1.33
C TRP A 79 5.40 3.53 -2.12
N THR A 80 4.91 2.87 -3.18
CA THR A 80 3.75 3.33 -3.94
C THR A 80 2.47 2.65 -3.45
N ILE A 81 1.48 3.44 -3.04
CA ILE A 81 0.19 2.95 -2.58
C ILE A 81 -0.81 2.96 -3.74
N ILE A 82 -1.49 1.84 -3.94
CA ILE A 82 -2.54 1.65 -4.95
C ILE A 82 -3.86 1.39 -4.25
N LYS A 83 -4.82 2.32 -4.33
CA LYS A 83 -6.19 2.10 -3.84
C LYS A 83 -6.89 1.07 -4.73
N SER A 84 -7.25 -0.06 -4.12
CA SER A 84 -7.54 -1.29 -4.84
C SER A 84 -8.96 -1.82 -4.69
N ASN A 85 -9.88 -1.01 -4.15
CA ASN A 85 -11.31 -1.37 -4.06
C ASN A 85 -11.87 -1.73 -5.44
N ASP A 86 -11.63 -0.90 -6.46
CA ASP A 86 -11.82 -1.30 -7.86
C ASP A 86 -10.56 -1.99 -8.40
N LYS A 87 -10.64 -3.32 -8.55
CA LYS A 87 -9.52 -4.14 -9.04
C LYS A 87 -9.09 -3.77 -10.46
N LYS A 88 -10.01 -3.37 -11.35
CA LYS A 88 -9.69 -3.09 -12.75
C LYS A 88 -8.90 -1.80 -12.84
N ARG A 89 -9.39 -0.74 -12.17
CA ARG A 89 -8.70 0.55 -12.13
C ARG A 89 -7.35 0.44 -11.44
N ALA A 90 -7.26 -0.28 -10.32
CA ALA A 90 -6.00 -0.49 -9.60
C ALA A 90 -4.92 -1.17 -10.45
N ARG A 91 -5.29 -2.17 -11.25
CA ARG A 91 -4.36 -2.84 -12.18
C ARG A 91 -3.83 -1.88 -13.24
N ILE A 92 -4.73 -1.13 -13.88
CA ILE A 92 -4.37 -0.15 -14.90
C ILE A 92 -3.47 0.92 -14.29
N ALA A 93 -3.89 1.54 -13.18
CA ALA A 93 -3.15 2.60 -12.51
C ALA A 93 -1.74 2.15 -12.06
N CYS A 94 -1.60 0.93 -11.54
CA CYS A 94 -0.30 0.35 -11.19
C CYS A 94 0.59 0.15 -12.42
N MET A 95 0.05 -0.36 -13.54
CA MET A 95 0.79 -0.49 -14.79
C MET A 95 1.19 0.87 -15.35
N GLN A 96 0.29 1.85 -15.31
CA GLN A 96 0.57 3.23 -15.74
C GLN A 96 1.67 3.86 -14.89
N HIS A 97 1.66 3.68 -13.57
CA HIS A 97 2.73 4.15 -12.70
C HIS A 97 4.09 3.55 -13.10
N PHE A 98 4.14 2.23 -13.24
CA PHE A 98 5.37 1.53 -13.65
C PHE A 98 5.87 1.99 -15.03
N LEU A 99 5.01 2.02 -16.04
CA LEU A 99 5.39 2.44 -17.39
C LEU A 99 5.77 3.92 -17.45
N ASN A 100 5.18 4.77 -16.60
CA ASN A 100 5.58 6.18 -16.51
C ASN A 100 6.96 6.37 -15.88
N SER A 101 7.33 5.53 -14.91
CA SER A 101 8.64 5.60 -14.23
C SER A 101 9.83 5.18 -15.09
N LEU A 102 9.58 4.55 -16.25
CA LEU A 102 10.60 4.07 -17.17
C LEU A 102 10.63 4.91 -18.46
N GLU A 103 11.85 5.20 -18.90
CA GLU A 103 12.12 5.60 -20.29
C GLU A 103 12.44 4.34 -21.08
N TYR A 104 11.61 4.04 -22.08
CA TYR A 104 11.80 2.88 -22.95
C TYR A 104 11.46 3.22 -24.40
N PRO A 105 12.15 2.61 -25.39
CA PRO A 105 11.88 2.87 -26.80
C PRO A 105 10.43 2.52 -27.18
N GLY A 106 9.80 3.36 -28.00
CA GLY A 106 8.44 3.11 -28.49
C GLY A 106 7.32 3.34 -27.47
N LYS A 107 7.58 4.08 -26.38
CA LYS A 107 6.55 4.47 -25.41
C LYS A 107 5.46 5.34 -26.07
N ASP A 108 4.26 4.78 -26.20
CA ASP A 108 3.08 5.54 -26.60
C ASP A 108 2.44 6.24 -25.39
N ALA A 109 2.70 7.53 -25.25
CA ALA A 109 2.17 8.35 -24.16
C ALA A 109 0.64 8.43 -24.14
N LYS A 110 -0.05 8.22 -25.27
CA LYS A 110 -1.51 8.23 -25.34
C LYS A 110 -2.12 6.95 -24.76
N ILE A 111 -1.45 5.80 -24.95
CA ILE A 111 -1.88 4.52 -24.39
C ILE A 111 -1.53 4.43 -22.91
N VAL A 112 -0.29 4.80 -22.55
CA VAL A 112 0.15 4.75 -21.16
C VAL A 112 -0.63 5.78 -20.32
N GLY A 113 -0.85 6.98 -20.83
CA GLY A 113 -1.52 8.05 -20.10
C GLY A 113 -0.82 8.39 -18.78
N VAL A 114 -1.55 9.01 -17.87
CA VAL A 114 -1.06 9.38 -16.53
C VAL A 114 -1.79 8.53 -15.49
N PRO A 115 -1.09 7.97 -14.48
CA PRO A 115 -1.75 7.26 -13.39
C PRO A 115 -2.70 8.20 -12.65
N ASP A 116 -3.91 7.72 -12.36
CA ASP A 116 -4.92 8.49 -11.61
C ASP A 116 -4.40 8.81 -10.19
N PRO A 117 -4.21 10.09 -9.83
CA PRO A 117 -3.68 10.48 -8.51
C PRO A 117 -4.65 10.19 -7.36
N LEU A 118 -5.93 9.91 -7.64
CA LEU A 118 -6.86 9.44 -6.63
C LEU A 118 -6.65 7.97 -6.28
N ILE A 119 -6.01 7.21 -7.18
CA ILE A 119 -5.76 5.77 -7.05
C ILE A 119 -4.31 5.49 -6.64
N VAL A 120 -3.35 6.21 -7.20
CA VAL A 120 -1.91 6.07 -6.91
C VAL A 120 -1.46 7.18 -5.97
N GLY A 121 -0.84 6.82 -4.85
CA GLY A 121 -0.30 7.76 -3.88
C GLY A 121 1.04 7.29 -3.30
N GLN A 122 1.68 8.15 -2.52
CA GLN A 122 2.90 7.84 -1.77
C GLN A 122 2.55 7.44 -0.33
N ALA A 123 3.44 6.71 0.34
CA ALA A 123 3.23 6.28 1.72
C ALA A 123 3.21 7.44 2.73
N GLU A 124 3.98 8.50 2.49
CA GLU A 124 3.98 9.74 3.29
C GLU A 124 2.56 10.32 3.47
N HIS A 125 1.73 10.32 2.42
CA HIS A 125 0.35 10.81 2.50
C HIS A 125 -0.55 9.97 3.41
N VAL A 126 -0.21 8.70 3.66
CA VAL A 126 -0.96 7.83 4.57
C VAL A 126 -0.51 8.02 6.02
N LEU A 127 0.77 8.28 6.26
CA LEU A 127 1.31 8.57 7.60
C LEU A 127 0.78 9.92 8.15
N HIS A 128 0.66 10.95 7.31
CA HIS A 128 0.08 12.23 7.75
C HIS A 128 -1.42 12.18 8.03
N GLN A 129 -2.16 11.27 7.38
CA GLN A 129 -3.57 11.05 7.73
C GLN A 129 -3.71 10.30 9.06
N SER A 130 -2.79 9.39 9.38
CA SER A 130 -2.81 8.66 10.66
C SER A 130 -2.36 9.51 11.84
N GLU A 131 -1.43 10.46 11.70
CA GLU A 131 -1.10 11.44 12.77
C GLU A 131 -2.33 12.25 13.21
N ASN A 132 -3.11 12.75 12.25
CA ASN A 132 -4.37 13.45 12.53
C ASN A 132 -5.43 12.53 13.19
N LEU A 133 -5.45 11.24 12.85
CA LEU A 133 -6.34 10.25 13.46
C LEU A 133 -5.87 9.82 14.87
N LEU A 134 -4.56 9.74 15.11
CA LEU A 134 -3.98 9.46 16.43
C LEU A 134 -4.23 10.64 17.39
N GLU A 135 -4.01 11.89 16.97
CA GLU A 135 -4.36 13.07 17.76
C GLU A 135 -5.88 13.23 18.00
N SER A 136 -6.70 12.77 17.05
CA SER A 136 -8.16 12.77 17.19
C SER A 136 -8.70 11.63 18.04
N SER A 137 -7.96 10.52 18.18
CA SER A 137 -8.36 9.35 18.99
C SER A 137 -7.75 9.36 20.39
N MET A 138 -6.79 10.23 20.68
CA MET A 138 -6.33 10.50 22.04
C MET A 138 -7.43 11.17 22.88
N HIS A 139 -7.67 10.62 24.07
CA HIS A 139 -8.66 11.10 25.03
C HIS A 139 -8.37 12.58 25.42
N PRO A 140 -9.39 13.44 25.62
CA PRO A 140 -9.21 14.90 25.75
C PRO A 140 -8.21 15.35 26.84
N LYS A 141 -7.98 14.53 27.87
CA LYS A 141 -7.05 14.80 28.97
C LYS A 141 -5.56 14.71 28.58
N THR A 142 -5.23 14.04 27.47
CA THR A 142 -3.84 13.89 27.02
C THR A 142 -3.39 15.03 26.10
N ARG A 143 -4.30 15.90 25.65
CA ARG A 143 -4.00 17.02 24.74
C ARG A 143 -3.22 18.18 25.37
N HIS A 144 -3.20 18.30 26.70
CA HIS A 144 -2.62 19.45 27.41
C HIS A 144 -1.28 19.19 28.12
N ALA A 145 -0.61 18.06 27.88
CA ALA A 145 0.62 17.71 28.58
C ALA A 145 1.92 18.28 27.95
N ARG A 146 1.83 19.27 27.07
CA ARG A 146 3.00 20.03 26.57
C ARG A 146 2.69 21.53 26.61
N THR A 147 3.01 22.14 27.74
CA THR A 147 3.33 23.57 27.83
C THR A 147 4.75 23.69 28.38
#